data_AF-A0A2U3RC90-F1
#
_entry.id   AF-A0A2U3RC90-F1
#
_cell.length_a   1.000
_cell.length_b   1.000
_cell.length_c   1.000
_cell.angle_alpha   90.00
_cell.angle_beta   90.00
_cell.angle_gamma   90.00
#
_symmetry.space_group_name_H-M   'P 1'
#
loop_
_entity.id
_entity.type
_entity.pdbx_description
1 polymer ?
#
loop_
_entity_poly.entity_id
_entity_poly.type
_entity_poly.pdbx_seq_one_letter_code
_entity_poly.pdbx_strand_id
1 'polypeptide(L)'
;MAGSLNRVTLIGNLGHDPEIRKTNDGKEIAAFSLATTETWRDKHSNEKKEKTEWHRIVVFNDGIVNIIKSYVKKGSKVLIEGSLQTRKWQDSSGQEKYTTEIILQNYNASLILLDSKSSSDASSLHTKTPNDTLSVQNKTQSNLSQSLDDDDLPF
;
A
#
# COMPACT_ATOMS: atom_id res chain seq x y z
N MET A 1 -2.33 29.77 -25.86
CA MET A 1 -1.19 29.42 -24.99
C MET A 1 -1.57 28.18 -24.19
N ALA A 2 -0.94 27.04 -24.43
CA ALA A 2 -1.12 25.84 -23.61
C ALA A 2 0.20 25.07 -23.62
N GLY A 3 0.79 24.87 -22.44
CA GLY A 3 2.08 24.21 -22.29
C GLY A 3 2.53 24.06 -20.85
N SER A 4 1.60 23.95 -19.89
CA SER A 4 1.93 23.57 -18.52
C SER A 4 1.58 22.10 -18.29
N LEU A 5 2.41 21.43 -17.50
CA LEU A 5 2.18 20.06 -17.05
C LEU A 5 1.96 20.08 -15.53
N ASN A 6 0.81 19.58 -15.10
CA ASN A 6 0.53 19.30 -13.70
C ASN A 6 0.32 17.80 -13.56
N ARG A 7 1.31 17.11 -12.99
CA ARG A 7 1.29 15.68 -12.75
C ARG A 7 1.95 15.38 -11.41
N VAL A 8 1.28 14.60 -10.59
CA VAL A 8 1.78 14.07 -9.32
C VAL A 8 1.73 12.56 -9.40
N THR A 9 2.87 11.91 -9.20
CA THR A 9 2.99 10.45 -9.13
C THR A 9 3.52 10.07 -7.76
N LEU A 10 2.78 9.26 -7.01
CA LEU A 10 3.15 8.83 -5.66
C LEU A 10 3.02 7.33 -5.51
N ILE A 11 3.92 6.76 -4.72
CA ILE A 11 3.80 5.40 -4.18
C ILE A 11 3.77 5.53 -2.67
N GLY A 12 2.74 4.98 -2.04
CA GLY A 12 2.58 5.10 -0.60
C GLY A 12 1.57 4.10 -0.06
N ASN A 13 1.31 4.23 1.24
CA ASN A 13 0.36 3.38 1.96
C ASN A 13 -0.82 4.22 2.48
N LEU A 14 -2.02 3.66 2.44
CA LEU A 14 -3.20 4.32 2.97
C LEU A 14 -3.15 4.42 4.51
N GLY A 15 -3.44 5.60 5.05
CA GLY A 15 -3.49 5.81 6.52
C GLY A 15 -4.76 5.29 7.18
N HIS A 16 -5.87 5.28 6.44
CA HIS A 16 -7.19 4.84 6.88
C HIS A 16 -7.93 4.21 5.70
N ASP A 17 -9.05 3.55 5.99
CA ASP A 17 -9.92 3.00 4.95
C ASP A 17 -10.48 4.13 4.07
N PRO A 18 -10.60 3.94 2.75
CA PRO A 18 -11.07 4.98 1.85
C PRO A 18 -12.53 5.34 2.14
N GLU A 19 -12.81 6.65 2.24
CA GLU A 19 -14.15 7.18 2.39
C GLU A 19 -14.83 7.30 1.02
N ILE A 20 -15.95 6.58 0.83
CA ILE A 20 -16.76 6.67 -0.39
C ILE A 20 -17.99 7.54 -0.15
N ARG A 21 -18.18 8.58 -0.97
CA ARG A 21 -19.33 9.49 -0.89
C ARG A 21 -20.07 9.51 -2.22
N LYS A 22 -21.41 9.50 -2.17
CA LYS A 22 -22.26 9.69 -3.34
C LYS A 22 -22.62 11.16 -3.48
N THR A 23 -22.45 11.68 -4.68
CA THR A 23 -22.88 13.04 -5.04
C THR A 23 -24.37 13.04 -5.40
N ASN A 24 -25.02 14.19 -5.35
CA ASN A 24 -26.42 14.36 -5.76
C ASN A 24 -26.68 13.89 -7.21
N ASP A 25 -25.67 13.98 -8.07
CA ASP A 25 -25.72 13.54 -9.46
C ASP A 25 -25.53 12.02 -9.63
N GLY A 26 -25.48 11.26 -8.53
CA GLY A 26 -25.34 9.80 -8.53
C GLY A 26 -23.90 9.27 -8.67
N LYS A 27 -22.91 10.14 -8.91
CA LYS A 27 -21.49 9.77 -9.00
C LYS A 27 -20.89 9.44 -7.63
N GLU A 28 -20.03 8.42 -7.59
CA GLU A 28 -19.27 8.05 -6.38
C GLU A 28 -17.91 8.77 -6.39
N ILE A 29 -17.50 9.30 -5.24
CA ILE A 29 -16.21 9.94 -5.00
C ILE A 29 -15.50 9.16 -3.90
N ALA A 30 -14.23 8.83 -4.10
CA ALA A 30 -13.39 8.25 -3.05
C ALA A 30 -12.41 9.29 -2.52
N ALA A 31 -12.20 9.33 -1.20
CA ALA A 31 -11.19 10.15 -0.56
C ALA A 31 -10.40 9.35 0.48
N PHE A 32 -9.09 9.54 0.53
CA PHE A 32 -8.21 8.87 1.49
C PHE A 32 -6.91 9.64 1.72
N SER A 33 -6.19 9.31 2.79
CA SER A 33 -4.82 9.80 3.02
C SER A 33 -3.77 8.78 2.60
N LEU A 34 -2.72 9.25 1.94
CA LEU A 34 -1.58 8.44 1.50
C LEU A 34 -0.31 8.94 2.19
N ALA A 35 0.36 8.04 2.93
CA ALA A 35 1.65 8.30 3.54
C ALA A 35 2.78 8.00 2.55
N THR A 36 3.73 8.91 2.43
CA THR A 36 5.05 8.63 1.84
C THR A 36 6.14 8.95 2.88
N THR A 37 7.18 8.14 2.92
CA THR A 37 8.21 8.21 3.96
C THR A 37 9.57 8.34 3.31
N GLU A 38 10.30 9.39 3.70
CA GLU A 38 11.70 9.59 3.33
C GLU A 38 12.59 9.27 4.53
N THR A 39 13.70 8.59 4.28
CA THR A 39 14.69 8.23 5.29
C THR A 39 16.06 8.71 4.85
N TRP A 40 16.74 9.47 5.70
CA TRP A 40 18.08 9.98 5.41
C TRP A 40 18.96 9.97 6.67
N ARG A 41 20.27 10.13 6.49
CA ARG A 41 21.22 10.25 7.60
C ARG A 41 21.54 11.72 7.85
N ASP A 42 21.39 12.19 9.08
CA ASP A 42 21.75 13.58 9.43
C ASP A 42 23.26 13.76 9.34
N LYS A 43 23.72 14.80 8.64
CA LYS A 43 25.14 15.08 8.43
C LYS A 43 25.87 15.49 9.72
N HIS A 44 25.17 16.02 10.72
CA HIS A 44 25.76 16.54 11.95
C HIS A 44 25.77 15.48 13.05
N SER A 45 24.63 14.80 13.27
CA SER A 45 24.52 13.77 14.32
C SER A 45 24.88 12.37 13.84
N ASN A 46 24.98 12.14 12.52
CA ASN A 46 25.22 10.83 11.91
C ASN A 46 24.12 9.79 12.24
N GLU A 47 22.94 10.26 12.68
CA GLU A 47 21.77 9.44 13.02
C GLU A 47 20.85 9.26 11.83
N LYS A 48 20.11 8.15 11.82
CA LYS A 48 19.05 7.90 10.83
C LYS A 48 17.81 8.69 11.22
N LYS A 49 17.35 9.57 10.33
CA LYS A 49 16.11 10.35 10.45
C LYS A 49 15.07 9.87 9.44
N GLU A 50 13.82 10.04 9.81
CA GLU A 50 12.66 9.68 9.00
C GLU A 50 11.66 10.84 9.00
N LYS A 51 11.06 11.12 7.84
CA LYS A 51 9.95 12.07 7.70
C LYS A 51 8.86 11.43 6.86
N THR A 52 7.65 11.43 7.41
CA THR A 52 6.45 10.98 6.71
C THR A 52 5.61 12.18 6.31
N GLU A 53 5.22 12.23 5.05
CA GLU A 53 4.34 13.24 4.48
C GLU A 53 2.97 12.61 4.16
N TRP A 54 1.90 13.36 4.44
CA TRP A 54 0.52 12.89 4.31
C TRP A 54 -0.18 13.62 3.18
N HIS A 55 -0.58 12.88 2.16
CA HIS A 55 -1.19 13.41 0.95
C HIS A 55 -2.68 13.13 0.97
N ARG A 56 -3.50 14.15 0.71
CA ARG A 56 -4.94 13.98 0.57
C ARG A 56 -5.29 13.66 -0.88
N ILE A 57 -5.83 12.48 -1.10
CA ILE A 57 -6.19 11.97 -2.43
C ILE A 57 -7.71 12.06 -2.58
N VAL A 58 -8.18 12.60 -3.70
CA VAL A 58 -9.59 12.65 -4.05
C VAL A 58 -9.78 12.11 -5.47
N VAL A 59 -10.63 11.11 -5.61
CA VAL A 59 -10.85 10.37 -6.84
C VAL A 59 -12.29 10.56 -7.30
N PHE A 60 -12.44 11.14 -8.48
CA PHE A 60 -13.71 11.36 -9.17
C PHE A 60 -13.92 10.40 -10.35
N ASN A 61 -12.89 9.65 -10.75
CA ASN A 61 -13.00 8.66 -11.82
C ASN A 61 -13.74 7.42 -11.31
N ASP A 62 -14.95 7.18 -11.82
CA ASP A 62 -15.84 6.09 -11.39
C ASP A 62 -15.17 4.70 -11.47
N GLY A 63 -14.36 4.45 -12.50
CA GLY A 63 -13.64 3.19 -12.67
C GLY A 63 -12.62 2.95 -11.55
N ILE A 64 -11.85 3.98 -11.21
CA ILE A 64 -10.88 3.93 -10.11
C ILE A 64 -11.59 3.83 -8.76
N VAL A 65 -12.71 4.54 -8.57
CA VAL A 65 -13.52 4.46 -7.34
C VAL A 65 -14.03 3.03 -7.10
N ASN A 66 -14.50 2.34 -8.14
CA ASN A 66 -14.92 0.94 -8.03
C ASN A 66 -13.78 0.00 -7.61
N ILE A 67 -12.57 0.22 -8.13
CA ILE A 67 -11.37 -0.53 -7.73
C ILE A 67 -11.05 -0.26 -6.26
N ILE A 68 -11.05 1.01 -5.84
CA ILE A 68 -10.77 1.41 -4.46
C ILE A 68 -11.76 0.73 -3.51
N LYS A 69 -13.06 0.83 -3.81
CA LYS A 69 -14.14 0.26 -3.01
C LYS A 69 -14.02 -1.26 -2.82
N SER A 70 -13.51 -1.95 -3.83
CA SER A 70 -13.46 -3.42 -3.84
C SER A 70 -12.17 -3.99 -3.25
N TYR A 71 -11.04 -3.28 -3.40
CA TYR A 71 -9.72 -3.86 -3.17
C TYR A 71 -8.82 -3.06 -2.23
N VAL A 72 -9.13 -1.79 -1.98
CA VAL A 72 -8.26 -0.89 -1.21
C VAL A 72 -8.80 -0.73 0.20
N LYS A 73 -7.92 -0.92 1.18
CA LYS A 73 -8.20 -0.74 2.61
C LYS A 73 -7.04 -0.01 3.30
N LYS A 74 -7.20 0.30 4.58
CA LYS A 74 -6.13 0.83 5.42
C LYS A 74 -4.87 0.00 5.26
N GLY A 75 -3.73 0.67 5.05
CA GLY A 75 -2.44 0.04 4.88
C GLY A 75 -2.13 -0.48 3.48
N SER A 76 -3.12 -0.55 2.56
CA SER A 76 -2.86 -0.94 1.17
C SER A 76 -1.81 -0.04 0.52
N LYS A 77 -0.88 -0.65 -0.20
CA LYS A 77 0.14 0.04 -0.97
C LYS A 77 -0.36 0.30 -2.39
N VAL A 78 -0.32 1.55 -2.81
CA VAL A 78 -0.80 1.97 -4.13
C VAL A 78 0.20 2.91 -4.79
N LEU A 79 0.30 2.79 -6.13
CA LEU A 79 0.78 3.86 -6.98
C LEU A 79 -0.42 4.67 -7.44
N ILE A 80 -0.31 5.99 -7.37
CA ILE A 80 -1.30 6.90 -7.93
C ILE A 80 -0.64 7.90 -8.86
N GLU A 81 -1.36 8.28 -9.92
CA GLU A 81 -1.04 9.41 -10.78
C GLU A 81 -2.25 10.32 -10.89
N GLY A 82 -2.05 11.62 -10.62
CA GLY A 82 -3.11 12.63 -10.66
C GLY A 82 -2.55 14.03 -10.87
N SER A 83 -3.34 15.03 -10.49
CA SER A 83 -2.96 16.45 -10.58
C SER A 83 -3.12 17.14 -9.24
N LEU A 84 -2.26 18.11 -8.94
CA LEU A 84 -2.35 18.88 -7.70
C LEU A 84 -3.35 20.03 -7.86
N GLN A 85 -4.31 20.15 -6.95
CA GLN A 85 -5.26 21.25 -6.91
C GLN A 85 -5.33 21.84 -5.51
N THR A 86 -5.33 23.16 -5.42
CA THR A 86 -5.56 23.88 -4.15
C THR A 86 -6.87 24.61 -4.26
N ARG A 87 -7.81 24.29 -3.35
CA ARG A 87 -9.09 24.99 -3.25
C ARG A 87 -9.12 25.90 -2.02
N LYS A 88 -9.81 27.02 -2.18
CA LYS A 88 -10.10 27.99 -1.13
C LYS A 88 -11.51 27.72 -0.59
N TRP A 89 -11.68 27.73 0.72
CA TRP A 89 -12.96 27.60 1.38
C TRP A 89 -12.98 28.47 2.64
N GLN A 90 -14.16 28.81 3.15
CA GLN A 90 -14.31 29.54 4.41
C GLN A 90 -14.76 28.59 5.51
N ASP A 91 -14.15 28.68 6.68
CA ASP A 91 -14.61 27.95 7.85
C ASP A 91 -15.87 28.61 8.48
N SER A 92 -16.43 27.96 9.50
CA SER A 92 -17.61 28.46 10.22
C SER A 92 -17.38 29.82 10.90
N SER A 93 -16.14 30.23 11.08
CA SER A 93 -15.77 31.52 11.65
C SER A 93 -15.53 32.60 10.58
N GLY A 94 -15.75 32.27 9.30
CA GLY A 94 -15.55 33.17 8.16
C GLY A 94 -14.08 33.34 7.75
N GLN A 95 -13.15 32.59 8.33
CA GLN A 95 -11.73 32.67 7.94
C GLN A 95 -11.49 31.88 6.67
N GLU A 96 -10.70 32.46 5.77
CA GLU A 96 -10.29 31.79 4.54
C GLU A 96 -9.24 30.72 4.82
N LYS A 97 -9.48 29.51 4.34
CA LYS A 97 -8.58 28.35 4.41
C LYS A 97 -8.28 27.83 3.02
N TYR A 98 -7.09 27.26 2.88
CA TYR A 98 -6.62 26.61 1.67
C TYR A 98 -6.41 25.13 1.94
N THR A 99 -6.76 24.30 0.98
CA THR A 99 -6.51 22.87 1.06
C THR A 99 -5.99 22.38 -0.27
N THR A 100 -4.82 21.74 -0.21
CA THR A 100 -4.18 21.12 -1.36
C THR A 100 -4.51 19.64 -1.41
N GLU A 101 -4.98 19.16 -2.55
CA GLU A 101 -5.47 17.82 -2.78
C GLU A 101 -4.87 17.29 -4.10
N ILE A 102 -4.66 15.98 -4.16
CA ILE A 102 -4.27 15.29 -5.40
C ILE A 102 -5.53 14.69 -6.00
N ILE A 103 -5.88 15.18 -7.19
CA ILE A 103 -7.14 14.90 -7.86
C ILE A 103 -6.94 13.91 -8.99
N LEU A 104 -7.70 12.80 -8.93
CA LEU A 104 -7.81 11.79 -9.97
C LEU A 104 -9.19 11.91 -10.63
N GLN A 105 -9.27 12.69 -11.72
CA GLN A 105 -10.54 13.03 -12.38
C GLN A 105 -10.61 12.58 -13.84
N ASN A 106 -9.59 12.92 -14.64
CA ASN A 106 -9.62 12.74 -16.09
C ASN A 106 -8.98 11.41 -16.52
N TYR A 107 -8.93 11.15 -17.83
CA TYR A 107 -8.28 9.95 -18.41
C TYR A 107 -6.78 9.81 -18.08
N ASN A 108 -6.12 10.89 -17.64
CA ASN A 108 -4.73 10.86 -17.22
C ASN A 108 -4.55 10.36 -15.77
N ALA A 109 -5.64 10.09 -15.05
CA ALA A 109 -5.56 9.54 -13.70
C ALA A 109 -5.28 8.03 -13.75
N SER A 110 -4.40 7.56 -12.86
CA SER A 110 -4.06 6.14 -12.75
C SER A 110 -3.97 5.72 -11.29
N LEU A 111 -4.36 4.48 -11.01
CA LEU A 111 -4.16 3.82 -9.72
C LEU A 111 -3.74 2.37 -9.98
N ILE A 112 -2.64 1.97 -9.37
CA ILE A 112 -2.13 0.59 -9.44
C ILE A 112 -2.00 0.05 -8.02
N LEU A 113 -2.62 -1.11 -7.78
CA LEU A 113 -2.46 -1.84 -6.53
C LEU A 113 -1.08 -2.50 -6.51
N LEU A 114 -0.31 -2.26 -5.44
CA LEU A 114 1.03 -2.81 -5.27
C LEU A 114 1.11 -3.81 -4.12
N ASP A 115 -0.03 -4.15 -3.52
CA ASP A 115 -0.08 -5.20 -2.50
C ASP A 115 0.29 -6.55 -3.14
N SER A 116 1.17 -7.30 -2.49
CA SER A 116 1.40 -8.69 -2.86
C SER A 116 0.12 -9.47 -2.57
N LYS A 117 -0.33 -10.27 -3.54
CA LYS A 117 -1.46 -11.18 -3.35
C LYS A 117 -1.12 -12.06 -2.15
N SER A 118 -1.73 -11.77 -0.99
CA SER A 118 -1.47 -12.53 0.22
C SER A 118 -1.83 -13.98 -0.07
N SER A 119 -0.81 -14.83 -0.15
CA SER A 119 -0.96 -16.28 -0.24
C SER A 119 -1.35 -16.80 1.14
N SER A 120 -2.52 -16.40 1.60
CA SER A 120 -3.08 -16.71 2.91
C SER A 120 -4.34 -17.54 2.72
N ASP A 121 -4.16 -18.74 2.17
CA ASP A 121 -5.17 -19.81 2.15
C ASP A 121 -4.48 -21.18 2.07
N ALA A 122 -3.43 -21.39 2.88
CA ALA A 122 -2.71 -22.67 2.97
C ALA A 122 -2.34 -23.03 4.43
N SER A 123 -3.18 -22.68 5.41
CA SER A 123 -2.95 -23.05 6.81
C SER A 123 -4.25 -23.35 7.56
N SER A 124 -5.02 -24.32 7.07
CA SER A 124 -6.13 -24.92 7.84
C SER A 124 -6.46 -26.36 7.39
N LEU A 125 -5.44 -27.19 7.18
CA LEU A 125 -5.60 -28.65 7.05
C LEU A 125 -4.59 -29.37 7.95
N HIS A 126 -4.73 -29.16 9.27
CA HIS A 126 -4.16 -30.07 10.24
C HIS A 126 -5.18 -31.22 10.44
N THR A 127 -5.12 -32.23 9.57
CA THR A 127 -5.82 -33.49 9.79
C THR A 127 -5.19 -34.17 11.00
N LYS A 128 -5.94 -34.17 12.10
CA LYS A 128 -5.62 -34.87 13.34
C LYS A 128 -5.70 -36.39 13.06
N THR A 129 -4.56 -37.04 12.84
CA THR A 129 -4.49 -38.50 12.69
C THR A 129 -4.71 -39.16 14.06
N PRO A 130 -5.61 -40.13 14.20
CA PRO A 130 -5.73 -40.93 15.42
C PRO A 130 -4.58 -41.94 15.50
N ASN A 131 -4.17 -42.23 16.75
CA ASN A 131 -3.26 -43.31 17.12
C ASN A 131 -3.55 -44.62 16.38
N ASP A 132 -2.51 -45.26 15.86
CA ASP A 132 -2.44 -46.72 15.95
C ASP A 132 -1.03 -47.16 16.35
N THR A 133 -1.02 -48.06 17.32
CA THR A 133 0.12 -48.59 18.07
C THR A 133 0.90 -49.61 17.26
N LEU A 134 2.23 -49.46 17.12
CA LEU A 134 3.14 -50.61 16.99
C LEU A 134 4.53 -50.27 17.54
N SER A 135 4.96 -51.06 18.52
CA SER A 135 6.23 -51.01 19.23
C SER A 135 7.35 -51.70 18.45
N VAL A 136 8.47 -51.00 18.21
CA VAL A 136 9.79 -51.62 18.05
C VAL A 136 10.85 -50.73 18.69
N GLN A 137 11.42 -51.20 19.79
CA GLN A 137 12.72 -50.76 20.31
C GLN A 137 13.82 -51.40 19.45
N ASN A 138 14.76 -50.60 18.92
CA ASN A 138 16.17 -50.80 19.27
C ASN A 138 17.09 -49.65 18.82
N LYS A 139 18.09 -49.41 19.67
CA LYS A 139 19.27 -48.56 19.52
C LYS A 139 19.92 -48.68 18.12
N THR A 140 20.57 -47.62 17.64
CA THR A 140 22.04 -47.48 17.59
C THR A 140 22.41 -46.07 17.10
N GLN A 141 23.31 -45.41 17.83
CA GLN A 141 23.93 -44.13 17.50
C GLN A 141 24.94 -44.28 16.34
N SER A 142 25.36 -43.12 15.82
CA SER A 142 26.54 -42.84 14.97
C SER A 142 26.39 -43.02 13.46
N ASN A 143 26.24 -41.89 12.78
CA ASN A 143 27.00 -41.48 11.59
C ASN A 143 26.44 -40.12 11.15
N LEU A 144 27.18 -39.19 10.60
CA LEU A 144 28.60 -38.87 10.51
C LEU A 144 28.52 -37.47 9.89
N SER A 145 29.07 -36.46 10.53
CA SER A 145 29.27 -35.17 9.89
C SER A 145 30.21 -35.38 8.70
N GLN A 146 29.72 -35.14 7.49
CA GLN A 146 30.61 -34.88 6.36
C GLN A 146 29.97 -33.84 5.44
N SER A 147 30.64 -32.69 5.46
CA SER A 147 30.67 -31.63 4.45
C SER A 147 30.60 -32.19 3.04
N LEU A 148 29.75 -31.58 2.21
CA LEU A 148 29.88 -31.62 0.76
C LEU A 148 29.70 -30.21 0.22
N ASP A 149 30.61 -29.91 -0.69
CA ASP A 149 31.17 -28.60 -0.98
C ASP A 149 30.31 -27.73 -1.91
N ASP A 150 30.59 -26.43 -1.81
CA ASP A 150 29.99 -25.27 -2.48
C ASP A 150 30.46 -25.09 -3.96
N ASP A 151 30.70 -26.18 -4.70
CA ASP A 151 31.47 -26.13 -5.95
C ASP A 151 30.70 -26.48 -7.25
N ASP A 152 29.38 -26.34 -7.30
CA ASP A 152 28.60 -26.65 -8.52
C ASP A 152 27.48 -25.63 -8.85
N LEU A 153 27.87 -24.36 -9.06
CA LEU A 153 27.01 -23.37 -9.73
C LEU A 153 27.64 -22.91 -11.06
N PRO A 154 27.11 -23.35 -12.23
CA PRO A 154 27.57 -22.85 -13.52
C PRO A 154 27.07 -21.41 -13.78
N PHE A 155 27.96 -20.62 -14.41
CA PHE A 155 27.78 -19.23 -14.84
C PHE A 155 26.61 -19.01 -15.81
#